data_AF-A0A2E4AJG4-F1
#
_entry.id   AF-A0A2E4AJG4-F1
#
_cell.length_a   1.000
_cell.length_b   1.000
_cell.length_c   1.000
_cell.angle_alpha   90.00
_cell.angle_beta   90.00
_cell.angle_gamma   90.00
#
_symmetry.space_group_name_H-M   'P 1'
#
loop_
_entity.id
_entity.type
_entity.pdbx_description
1 polymer ?
#
loop_
_entity_poly.entity_id
_entity_poly.type
_entity_poly.pdbx_seq_one_letter_code
_entity_poly.pdbx_strand_id
1 'polypeptide(L)'
;MAFDSGEDRYAGFPAGFFDRVDQSPDREFYLEPRLVAHIDERAIAAVGELYRDLEIDGKVLDLMGSWISHFLEPPRDLTVLGMNATELESNIQMSSWVQQDLNDDQQLPFDDDCFDSVVCCVSVDYLVRPLEVFDEVHRCLKSGGVFVNTFSNRCFPTKAIQGWGQMDDQGHVAVVGEYFRRSGGWVDLHAELRTESSSPGDPLYAVWGYKK
;
A
#
# COMPACT_ATOMS: atom_id res chain seq x y z
N MET A 1 15.77 4.16 -23.21
CA MET A 1 16.84 3.15 -23.08
C MET A 1 16.76 2.64 -21.65
N ALA A 2 16.29 1.42 -21.46
CA ALA A 2 16.22 0.81 -20.14
C ALA A 2 17.64 0.44 -19.71
N PHE A 3 18.08 0.96 -18.57
CA PHE A 3 19.20 0.38 -17.84
C PHE A 3 18.66 -0.88 -17.17
N ASP A 4 18.63 -1.99 -17.91
CA ASP A 4 18.58 -3.30 -17.28
C ASP A 4 19.99 -3.59 -16.78
N SER A 5 20.22 -3.32 -15.49
CA SER A 5 21.52 -3.53 -14.86
C SER A 5 21.84 -5.01 -14.62
N GLY A 6 20.93 -5.95 -14.98
CA GLY A 6 21.17 -7.39 -14.81
C GLY A 6 21.37 -7.83 -13.36
N GLU A 7 21.22 -6.92 -12.38
CA GLU A 7 21.19 -7.24 -10.96
C GLU A 7 19.77 -7.66 -10.61
N ASP A 8 19.66 -8.86 -10.03
CA ASP A 8 18.44 -9.31 -9.39
C ASP A 8 18.04 -8.29 -8.31
N ARG A 9 16.99 -7.50 -8.57
CA ARG A 9 16.51 -6.45 -7.66
C ARG A 9 16.03 -7.02 -6.32
N TYR A 10 15.74 -8.32 -6.27
CA TYR A 10 15.40 -9.03 -5.05
C TYR A 10 16.62 -9.64 -4.33
N ALA A 11 17.83 -9.51 -4.88
CA ALA A 11 19.05 -10.00 -4.25
C ALA A 11 19.23 -9.42 -2.84
N GLY A 12 19.55 -10.28 -1.87
CA GLY A 12 19.71 -9.91 -0.47
C GLY A 12 18.46 -10.07 0.38
N PHE A 13 17.27 -10.22 -0.22
CA PHE A 13 16.15 -10.81 0.51
C PHE A 13 16.40 -12.32 0.71
N PRO A 14 16.12 -12.88 1.90
CA PRO A 14 16.21 -14.32 2.14
C PRO A 14 15.42 -15.13 1.10
N ALA A 15 15.87 -16.35 0.83
CA ALA A 15 15.08 -17.27 0.01
C ALA A 15 13.69 -17.50 0.63
N GLY A 16 12.65 -17.39 -0.19
CA GLY A 16 11.25 -17.52 0.24
C GLY A 16 10.70 -16.31 1.00
N PHE A 17 11.40 -15.17 1.02
CA PHE A 17 10.92 -13.96 1.71
C PHE A 17 9.55 -13.49 1.21
N PHE A 18 9.30 -13.58 -0.11
CA PHE A 18 8.04 -13.20 -0.74
C PHE A 18 7.06 -14.37 -0.92
N ASP A 19 7.41 -15.56 -0.42
CA ASP A 19 6.49 -16.69 -0.40
C ASP A 19 5.39 -16.44 0.63
N ARG A 20 4.31 -17.21 0.54
CA ARG A 20 3.18 -17.18 1.49
C ARG A 20 2.89 -18.57 2.01
N VAL A 21 2.29 -18.66 3.20
CA VAL A 21 1.80 -19.94 3.73
C VAL A 21 0.66 -20.46 2.85
N ASP A 22 -0.28 -19.59 2.52
CA ASP A 22 -1.36 -19.87 1.59
C ASP A 22 -1.00 -19.35 0.19
N GLN A 23 -0.62 -20.30 -0.68
CA GLN A 23 -0.27 -20.04 -2.07
C GLN A 23 -1.47 -20.13 -3.03
N SER A 24 -2.70 -20.34 -2.52
CA SER A 24 -3.89 -20.31 -3.35
C SER A 24 -4.08 -18.91 -4.00
N PRO A 25 -4.75 -18.84 -5.17
CA PRO A 25 -5.05 -17.57 -5.82
C PRO A 25 -5.77 -16.58 -4.90
N ASP A 26 -5.41 -15.30 -4.93
CA ASP A 26 -5.96 -14.31 -4.00
C ASP A 26 -7.46 -14.10 -4.19
N ARG A 27 -7.94 -14.17 -5.44
CA ARG A 27 -9.38 -14.16 -5.77
C ARG A 27 -10.22 -15.16 -4.94
N GLU A 28 -9.66 -16.28 -4.50
CA GLU A 28 -10.38 -17.27 -3.69
C GLU A 28 -10.52 -16.81 -2.23
N PHE A 29 -9.47 -16.18 -1.69
CA PHE A 29 -9.46 -15.64 -0.32
C PHE A 29 -10.30 -14.37 -0.16
N TYR A 30 -10.29 -13.51 -1.18
CA TYR A 30 -10.99 -12.22 -1.23
C TYR A 30 -12.38 -12.32 -1.90
N LEU A 31 -12.88 -13.52 -2.16
CA LEU A 31 -14.21 -13.73 -2.76
C LEU A 31 -15.33 -13.20 -1.86
N GLU A 32 -15.29 -13.56 -0.59
CA GLU A 32 -16.29 -13.13 0.39
C GLU A 32 -15.95 -11.74 0.93
N PRO A 33 -16.87 -10.76 0.83
CA PRO A 33 -16.61 -9.40 1.27
C PRO A 33 -16.49 -9.31 2.79
N ARG A 34 -15.60 -8.43 3.24
CA ARG A 34 -15.31 -8.14 4.65
C ARG A 34 -15.54 -6.66 4.90
N LEU A 35 -16.80 -6.29 5.15
CA LEU A 35 -17.20 -4.93 5.51
C LEU A 35 -16.90 -4.62 6.98
N VAL A 36 -15.63 -4.76 7.37
CA VAL A 36 -15.11 -4.48 8.71
C VAL A 36 -13.82 -3.67 8.60
N ALA A 37 -13.51 -2.91 9.65
CA ALA A 37 -12.20 -2.28 9.78
C ALA A 37 -11.13 -3.34 10.14
N HIS A 38 -9.95 -3.22 9.56
CA HIS A 38 -8.82 -4.14 9.81
C HIS A 38 -7.87 -3.69 10.92
N ILE A 39 -8.01 -2.44 11.35
CA ILE A 39 -7.29 -1.78 12.44
C ILE A 39 -8.28 -1.02 13.32
N ASP A 40 -7.91 -0.77 14.57
CA ASP A 40 -8.76 -0.04 15.52
C ASP A 40 -9.00 1.43 15.13
N GLU A 41 -9.99 2.06 15.79
CA GLU A 41 -10.40 3.43 15.51
C GLU A 41 -9.27 4.46 15.69
N ARG A 42 -8.32 4.20 16.60
CA ARG A 42 -7.19 5.09 16.86
C ARG A 42 -6.19 5.05 15.71
N ALA A 43 -5.86 3.86 15.23
CA ALA A 43 -5.03 3.68 14.06
C ALA A 43 -5.71 4.28 12.82
N ILE A 44 -7.03 4.08 12.65
CA ILE A 44 -7.79 4.73 11.56
C ILE A 44 -7.69 6.24 11.62
N ALA A 45 -7.89 6.83 12.80
CA ALA A 45 -7.76 8.28 12.97
C ALA A 45 -6.35 8.74 12.60
N ALA A 46 -5.31 8.01 13.02
CA ALA A 46 -3.91 8.34 12.68
C ALA A 46 -3.62 8.27 11.16
N VAL A 47 -4.28 7.39 10.41
CA VAL A 47 -4.21 7.36 8.93
C VAL A 47 -4.79 8.65 8.35
N GLY A 48 -6.02 9.01 8.76
CA GLY A 48 -6.68 10.21 8.26
C GLY A 48 -5.94 11.51 8.60
N GLU A 49 -5.39 11.60 9.81
CA GLU A 49 -4.56 12.73 10.24
C GLU A 49 -3.28 12.84 9.43
N LEU A 50 -2.61 11.71 9.13
CA LEU A 50 -1.45 11.70 8.24
C LEU A 50 -1.79 12.20 6.84
N TYR A 51 -2.91 11.75 6.26
CA TYR A 51 -3.32 12.19 4.92
C TYR A 51 -3.61 13.69 4.88
N ARG A 52 -4.19 14.24 5.96
CA ARG A 52 -4.39 15.69 6.10
C ARG A 52 -3.07 16.44 6.27
N ASP A 53 -2.15 15.95 7.09
CA ASP A 53 -0.84 16.58 7.33
C ASP A 53 0.02 16.63 6.04
N LEU A 54 -0.12 15.61 5.19
CA LEU A 54 0.52 15.53 3.87
C LEU A 54 -0.25 16.28 2.76
N GLU A 55 -1.36 16.94 3.12
CA GLU A 55 -2.22 17.70 2.19
C GLU A 55 -2.68 16.87 0.97
N ILE A 56 -3.00 15.59 1.18
CA ILE A 56 -3.42 14.68 0.11
C ILE A 56 -4.79 15.10 -0.43
N ASP A 57 -4.81 15.67 -1.64
CA ASP A 57 -6.00 16.07 -2.38
C ASP A 57 -5.75 15.96 -3.91
N GLY A 58 -6.76 16.25 -4.72
CA GLY A 58 -6.70 16.19 -6.18
C GLY A 58 -7.14 14.83 -6.68
N LYS A 59 -6.40 14.27 -7.63
CA LYS A 59 -6.64 12.93 -8.14
C LYS A 59 -5.79 11.92 -7.39
N VAL A 60 -6.43 11.08 -6.59
CA VAL A 60 -5.78 10.16 -5.64
C VAL A 60 -6.14 8.72 -5.97
N LEU A 61 -5.16 7.83 -5.87
CA LEU A 61 -5.37 6.38 -5.92
C LEU A 61 -5.25 5.79 -4.51
N ASP A 62 -6.32 5.16 -4.03
CA ASP A 62 -6.26 4.24 -2.89
C ASP A 62 -5.96 2.83 -3.41
N LEU A 63 -4.69 2.44 -3.29
CA LEU A 63 -4.10 1.23 -3.82
C LEU A 63 -4.28 0.07 -2.85
N MET A 64 -4.84 -1.04 -3.35
CA MET A 64 -5.23 -2.19 -2.53
C MET A 64 -6.24 -1.80 -1.45
N GLY A 65 -7.14 -0.87 -1.79
CA GLY A 65 -8.21 -0.39 -0.95
C GLY A 65 -9.43 -1.31 -0.95
N SER A 66 -10.42 -0.93 -0.14
CA SER A 66 -11.64 -1.71 0.11
C SER A 66 -12.81 -0.74 0.32
N TRP A 67 -13.74 -1.05 1.22
CA TRP A 67 -14.95 -0.26 1.50
C TRP A 67 -14.71 1.00 2.34
N ILE A 68 -13.52 1.20 2.91
CA ILE A 68 -13.11 2.43 3.61
C ILE A 68 -11.71 2.83 3.15
N SER A 69 -11.52 4.11 2.80
CA SER A 69 -10.22 4.70 2.42
C SER A 69 -9.57 5.58 3.50
N HIS A 70 -10.23 5.72 4.65
CA HIS A 70 -9.72 6.38 5.87
C HIS A 70 -9.40 7.88 5.76
N PHE A 71 -9.81 8.58 4.70
CA PHE A 71 -9.73 10.03 4.67
C PHE A 71 -10.72 10.65 5.68
N LEU A 72 -10.29 11.71 6.37
CA LEU A 72 -11.17 12.54 7.18
C LEU A 72 -12.15 13.31 6.29
N GLU A 73 -11.63 13.84 5.19
CA GLU A 73 -12.38 14.47 4.10
C GLU A 73 -11.90 13.84 2.79
N PRO A 74 -12.78 13.25 1.96
CA PRO A 74 -12.37 12.62 0.71
C PRO A 74 -11.71 13.65 -0.24
N PRO A 75 -10.67 13.25 -0.99
CA PRO A 75 -10.05 14.12 -1.98
C PRO A 75 -11.00 14.37 -3.16
N ARG A 76 -10.69 15.39 -3.98
CA ARG A 76 -11.53 15.81 -5.12
C ARG A 76 -11.90 14.69 -6.11
N ASP A 77 -11.00 13.75 -6.35
CA ASP A 77 -11.22 12.57 -7.20
C ASP A 77 -10.47 11.37 -6.62
N LEU A 78 -11.19 10.48 -5.93
CA LEU A 78 -10.66 9.27 -5.33
C LEU A 78 -10.96 8.05 -6.21
N THR A 79 -9.93 7.41 -6.74
CA THR A 79 -10.03 6.10 -7.37
C THR A 79 -9.60 5.03 -6.38
N VAL A 80 -10.41 4.00 -6.15
CA VAL A 80 -10.06 2.87 -5.26
C VAL A 80 -9.78 1.63 -6.10
N LEU A 81 -8.59 1.06 -5.97
CA LEU A 81 -8.23 -0.20 -6.63
C LEU A 81 -8.12 -1.30 -5.58
N GLY A 82 -8.88 -2.38 -5.75
CA GLY A 82 -8.89 -3.51 -4.81
C GLY A 82 -9.36 -4.81 -5.45
N MET A 83 -9.60 -5.85 -4.64
CA MET A 83 -9.88 -7.19 -5.17
C MET A 83 -11.35 -7.64 -5.09
N ASN A 84 -12.17 -6.99 -4.25
CA ASN A 84 -13.56 -7.37 -4.05
C ASN A 84 -14.52 -6.27 -4.53
N ALA A 85 -15.28 -6.56 -5.59
CA ALA A 85 -16.22 -5.58 -6.17
C ALA A 85 -17.28 -5.09 -5.17
N THR A 86 -17.80 -5.96 -4.30
CA THR A 86 -18.80 -5.56 -3.29
C THR A 86 -18.24 -4.60 -2.25
N GLU A 87 -16.99 -4.81 -1.81
CA GLU A 87 -16.30 -3.87 -0.93
C GLU A 87 -16.06 -2.52 -1.62
N LEU A 88 -15.55 -2.56 -2.85
CA LEU A 88 -15.27 -1.36 -3.64
C LEU A 88 -16.54 -0.52 -3.89
N GLU A 89 -17.63 -1.17 -4.32
CA GLU A 89 -18.93 -0.51 -4.52
C GLU A 89 -19.54 0.04 -3.22
N SER A 90 -19.14 -0.49 -2.06
CA SER A 90 -19.58 -0.02 -0.74
C SER A 90 -18.75 1.16 -0.22
N ASN A 91 -17.67 1.54 -0.90
CA ASN A 91 -16.85 2.67 -0.48
C ASN A 91 -17.57 4.00 -0.73
N ILE A 92 -17.92 4.71 0.34
CA ILE A 92 -18.66 5.97 0.25
C ILE A 92 -17.78 7.18 -0.06
N GLN A 93 -16.45 7.05 0.03
CA GLN A 93 -15.50 8.13 -0.23
C GLN A 93 -15.02 8.15 -1.69
N MET A 94 -15.21 7.06 -2.43
CA MET A 94 -14.70 6.93 -3.79
C MET A 94 -15.48 7.77 -4.81
N SER A 95 -14.78 8.20 -5.85
CA SER A 95 -15.33 8.72 -7.10
C SER A 95 -15.43 7.63 -8.17
N SER A 96 -14.49 6.67 -8.17
CA SER A 96 -14.51 5.49 -9.05
C SER A 96 -13.74 4.32 -8.43
N TRP A 97 -13.89 3.13 -8.99
CA TRP A 97 -13.16 1.95 -8.53
C TRP A 97 -12.68 1.06 -9.69
N VAL A 98 -11.64 0.26 -9.39
CA VAL A 98 -11.07 -0.75 -10.29
C VAL A 98 -10.86 -2.04 -9.52
N GLN A 99 -11.35 -3.16 -10.05
CA GLN A 99 -11.03 -4.47 -9.48
C GLN A 99 -9.81 -5.07 -10.17
N GLN A 100 -8.75 -5.34 -9.41
CA GLN A 100 -7.52 -5.93 -9.90
C GLN A 100 -6.78 -6.69 -8.81
N ASP A 101 -6.21 -7.83 -9.17
CA ASP A 101 -5.27 -8.59 -8.34
C ASP A 101 -3.84 -8.24 -8.75
N LEU A 102 -3.15 -7.45 -7.93
CA LEU A 102 -1.79 -6.99 -8.21
C LEU A 102 -0.73 -8.10 -8.06
N ASN A 103 -1.06 -9.24 -7.45
CA ASN A 103 -0.16 -10.38 -7.40
C ASN A 103 -0.23 -11.23 -8.69
N ASP A 104 -1.32 -11.12 -9.45
CA ASP A 104 -1.46 -11.72 -10.79
C ASP A 104 -0.94 -10.76 -11.88
N ASP A 105 -1.43 -9.52 -11.91
CA ASP A 105 -1.05 -8.48 -12.87
C ASP A 105 -0.66 -7.18 -12.15
N GLN A 106 0.62 -6.83 -12.19
CA GLN A 106 1.15 -5.63 -11.50
C GLN A 106 0.93 -4.36 -12.32
N GLN A 107 0.60 -4.46 -13.61
CA GLN A 107 0.45 -3.30 -14.47
C GLN A 107 -0.81 -2.52 -14.09
N LEU A 108 -0.63 -1.28 -13.66
CA LEU A 108 -1.75 -0.43 -13.29
C LEU A 108 -2.46 0.09 -14.55
N PRO A 109 -3.79 0.00 -14.65
CA PRO A 109 -4.58 0.34 -15.84
C PRO A 109 -4.81 1.86 -15.94
N PHE A 110 -3.79 2.65 -15.62
CA PHE A 110 -3.81 4.10 -15.60
C PHE A 110 -2.66 4.66 -16.44
N ASP A 111 -2.89 5.84 -16.99
CA ASP A 111 -1.88 6.57 -17.75
C ASP A 111 -0.69 7.00 -16.86
N ASP A 112 0.42 7.32 -17.51
CA ASP A 112 1.57 7.93 -16.86
C ASP A 112 1.17 9.30 -16.28
N ASP A 113 1.76 9.70 -15.15
CA ASP A 113 1.62 11.03 -14.56
C ASP A 113 0.15 11.50 -14.36
N CYS A 114 -0.74 10.59 -13.98
CA CYS A 114 -2.17 10.88 -13.86
C CYS A 114 -2.66 11.14 -12.43
N PHE A 115 -1.98 10.64 -11.40
CA PHE A 115 -2.34 10.85 -9.99
C PHE A 115 -1.45 11.90 -9.31
N ASP A 116 -2.06 12.73 -8.47
CA ASP A 116 -1.38 13.66 -7.57
C ASP A 116 -0.79 12.95 -6.35
N SER A 117 -1.45 11.87 -5.88
CA SER A 117 -0.98 11.05 -4.75
C SER A 117 -1.48 9.62 -4.86
N VAL A 118 -0.75 8.69 -4.26
CA VAL A 118 -1.19 7.31 -4.06
C VAL A 118 -1.06 6.96 -2.58
N VAL A 119 -2.05 6.28 -2.03
CA VAL A 119 -2.05 5.77 -0.66
C VAL A 119 -2.26 4.26 -0.67
N CYS A 120 -1.66 3.53 0.27
CA CYS A 120 -1.85 2.09 0.46
C CYS A 120 -1.89 1.82 1.96
N CYS A 121 -3.07 1.50 2.48
CA CYS A 121 -3.30 1.31 3.92
C CYS A 121 -3.52 -0.17 4.24
N VAL A 122 -2.71 -0.72 5.16
CA VAL A 122 -2.77 -2.09 5.71
C VAL A 122 -2.85 -3.21 4.65
N SER A 123 -2.12 -3.02 3.54
CA SER A 123 -2.16 -3.96 2.40
C SER A 123 -0.79 -4.33 1.81
N VAL A 124 0.27 -3.55 2.05
CA VAL A 124 1.59 -3.75 1.42
C VAL A 124 2.24 -5.09 1.78
N ASP A 125 1.88 -5.66 2.92
CA ASP A 125 2.36 -6.94 3.45
C ASP A 125 1.90 -8.17 2.66
N TYR A 126 0.93 -7.99 1.75
CA TYR A 126 0.39 -9.06 0.91
C TYR A 126 1.02 -9.15 -0.49
N LEU A 127 1.87 -8.19 -0.87
CA LEU A 127 2.49 -8.15 -2.20
C LEU A 127 3.63 -9.14 -2.32
N VAL A 128 3.53 -10.06 -3.30
CA VAL A 128 4.62 -11.01 -3.64
C VAL A 128 5.57 -10.45 -4.70
N ARG A 129 5.17 -9.38 -5.40
CA ARG A 129 5.98 -8.62 -6.37
C ARG A 129 5.95 -7.10 -6.08
N PRO A 130 6.39 -6.65 -4.89
CA PRO A 130 6.23 -5.26 -4.48
C PRO A 130 7.07 -4.29 -5.32
N LEU A 131 8.25 -4.68 -5.80
CA LEU A 131 9.11 -3.76 -6.55
C LEU A 131 8.50 -3.33 -7.88
N GLU A 132 7.83 -4.27 -8.56
CA GLU A 132 7.10 -4.03 -9.80
C GLU A 132 5.87 -3.14 -9.58
N VAL A 133 5.10 -3.40 -8.51
CA VAL A 133 3.96 -2.56 -8.15
C VAL A 133 4.42 -1.14 -7.82
N PHE A 134 5.52 -0.98 -7.08
CA PHE A 134 6.04 0.35 -6.76
C PHE A 134 6.55 1.09 -8.01
N ASP A 135 7.13 0.39 -9.00
CA ASP A 135 7.49 1.00 -10.29
C ASP A 135 6.25 1.51 -11.03
N GLU A 136 5.16 0.75 -11.03
CA GLU A 136 3.89 1.16 -11.66
C GLU A 136 3.22 2.33 -10.92
N VAL A 137 3.26 2.34 -9.59
CA VAL A 137 2.81 3.51 -8.82
C VAL A 137 3.65 4.74 -9.17
N HIS A 138 4.97 4.59 -9.26
CA HIS A 138 5.86 5.68 -9.67
C HIS A 138 5.57 6.15 -11.10
N ARG A 139 5.23 5.25 -12.02
CA ARG A 139 4.83 5.60 -13.39
C ARG A 139 3.56 6.46 -13.39
N CYS A 140 2.53 6.04 -12.64
CA CYS A 140 1.23 6.71 -12.60
C CYS A 140 1.21 8.02 -11.80
N LEU A 141 2.13 8.23 -10.85
CA LEU A 141 2.25 9.50 -10.12
C LEU A 141 2.79 10.61 -11.00
N LYS A 142 2.33 11.85 -10.79
CA LYS A 142 2.96 13.07 -11.34
C LYS A 142 4.29 13.35 -10.64
N SER A 143 5.20 14.07 -11.31
CA SER A 143 6.40 14.64 -10.66
C SER A 143 5.98 15.50 -9.46
N GLY A 144 6.63 15.29 -8.31
CA GLY A 144 6.27 15.86 -7.01
C GLY A 144 5.16 15.13 -6.26
N GLY A 145 4.50 14.13 -6.87
CA GLY A 145 3.47 13.34 -6.23
C GLY A 145 4.02 12.39 -5.17
N VAL A 146 3.21 12.09 -4.15
CA VAL A 146 3.60 11.26 -2.99
C VAL A 146 2.99 9.87 -3.07
N PHE A 147 3.76 8.85 -2.67
CA PHE A 147 3.23 7.52 -2.39
C PHE A 147 3.36 7.21 -0.91
N VAL A 148 2.23 6.98 -0.23
CA VAL A 148 2.16 6.73 1.21
C VAL A 148 1.76 5.28 1.47
N ASN A 149 2.57 4.55 2.21
CA ASN A 149 2.23 3.23 2.74
C ASN A 149 2.01 3.34 4.24
N THR A 150 0.84 2.95 4.72
CA THR A 150 0.55 2.81 6.15
C THR A 150 0.26 1.35 6.49
N PHE A 151 0.75 0.89 7.63
CA PHE A 151 0.59 -0.51 8.03
C PHE A 151 0.62 -0.65 9.55
N SER A 152 0.10 -1.79 10.02
CA SER A 152 0.07 -2.18 11.43
C SER A 152 0.70 -3.57 11.58
N ASN A 153 0.74 -4.08 12.81
CA ASN A 153 1.10 -5.47 13.09
C ASN A 153 -0.08 -6.44 12.91
N ARG A 154 -1.22 -5.93 12.40
CA ARG A 154 -2.41 -6.70 12.04
C ARG A 154 -2.31 -7.11 10.57
N CYS A 155 -2.43 -8.41 10.32
CA CYS A 155 -2.49 -8.96 8.96
C CYS A 155 -3.29 -10.26 8.94
N PHE A 156 -3.55 -10.80 7.76
CA PHE A 156 -3.93 -12.20 7.56
C PHE A 156 -2.66 -13.07 7.50
N PRO A 157 -2.28 -13.80 8.57
CA PRO A 157 -0.94 -14.39 8.65
C PRO A 157 -0.65 -15.43 7.56
N THR A 158 -1.68 -16.03 6.97
CA THR A 158 -1.51 -17.00 5.89
C THR A 158 -1.28 -16.35 4.53
N LYS A 159 -1.77 -15.12 4.32
CA LYS A 159 -1.64 -14.38 3.05
C LYS A 159 -0.54 -13.33 3.07
N ALA A 160 -0.09 -12.87 4.25
CA ALA A 160 1.09 -12.04 4.33
C ALA A 160 2.33 -12.81 3.85
N ILE A 161 3.29 -12.10 3.25
CA ILE A 161 4.55 -12.72 2.86
C ILE A 161 5.32 -13.21 4.09
N GLN A 162 6.07 -14.31 3.95
CA GLN A 162 6.86 -14.91 5.02
C GLN A 162 7.82 -13.90 5.66
N GLY A 163 8.41 -13.03 4.83
CA GLY A 163 9.29 -11.96 5.27
C GLY A 163 8.61 -11.01 6.26
N TRP A 164 7.33 -10.70 6.08
CA TRP A 164 6.58 -9.86 7.00
C TRP A 164 6.37 -10.56 8.35
N GLY A 165 5.97 -11.83 8.33
CA GLY A 165 5.72 -12.61 9.55
C GLY A 165 6.95 -12.91 10.39
N GLN A 166 8.17 -12.73 9.84
CA GLN A 166 9.44 -12.94 10.52
C GLN A 166 10.07 -11.67 11.08
N MET A 167 9.48 -10.50 10.79
CA MET A 167 9.99 -9.19 11.20
C MET A 167 9.22 -8.64 12.38
N ASP A 168 9.90 -7.82 13.19
CA ASP A 168 9.23 -6.93 14.13
C ASP A 168 8.78 -5.64 13.43
N ASP A 169 8.11 -4.77 14.17
CA ASP A 169 7.59 -3.51 13.66
C ASP A 169 8.66 -2.62 12.99
N GLN A 170 9.88 -2.60 13.52
CA GLN A 170 10.99 -1.85 12.90
C GLN A 170 11.46 -2.52 11.61
N GLY A 171 11.48 -3.86 11.59
CA GLY A 171 11.72 -4.65 10.39
C GLY A 171 10.68 -4.38 9.30
N HIS A 172 9.39 -4.25 9.63
CA HIS A 172 8.35 -3.87 8.65
C HIS A 172 8.65 -2.52 8.00
N VAL A 173 9.02 -1.51 8.80
CA VAL A 173 9.46 -0.20 8.28
C VAL A 173 10.68 -0.33 7.36
N ALA A 174 11.69 -1.12 7.77
CA ALA A 174 12.88 -1.33 6.97
C ALA A 174 12.58 -2.02 5.63
N VAL A 175 11.67 -3.00 5.63
CA VAL A 175 11.23 -3.74 4.45
C VAL A 175 10.52 -2.81 3.45
N VAL A 176 9.53 -2.03 3.90
CA VAL A 176 8.83 -1.08 3.01
C VAL A 176 9.80 0.00 2.51
N GLY A 177 10.70 0.50 3.36
CA GLY A 177 11.75 1.42 2.95
C GLY A 177 12.72 0.82 1.92
N GLU A 178 12.96 -0.49 1.95
CA GLU A 178 13.73 -1.18 0.90
C GLU A 178 12.98 -1.21 -0.42
N TYR A 179 11.65 -1.39 -0.40
CA TYR A 179 10.84 -1.35 -1.63
C TYR A 179 10.95 0.01 -2.31
N PHE A 180 10.84 1.11 -1.55
CA PHE A 180 11.11 2.46 -2.07
C PHE A 180 12.55 2.59 -2.60
N ARG A 181 13.57 2.13 -1.87
CA ARG A 181 14.96 2.30 -2.33
C ARG A 181 15.32 1.52 -3.60
N ARG A 182 14.58 0.45 -3.91
CA ARG A 182 14.85 -0.45 -5.05
C ARG A 182 13.90 -0.29 -6.23
N SER A 183 12.98 0.66 -6.17
CA SER A 183 11.97 0.94 -7.22
C SER A 183 11.92 2.42 -7.54
N GLY A 184 11.35 2.76 -8.70
CA GLY A 184 10.87 4.10 -9.08
C GLY A 184 11.89 5.25 -9.18
N GLY A 185 12.93 5.30 -8.35
CA GLY A 185 13.78 6.48 -8.16
C GLY A 185 13.21 7.47 -7.15
N TRP A 186 12.48 6.99 -6.14
CA TRP A 186 11.86 7.81 -5.10
C TRP A 186 12.86 8.70 -4.34
N VAL A 187 12.41 9.89 -3.95
CA VAL A 187 13.19 10.86 -3.17
C VAL A 187 12.47 11.22 -1.88
N ASP A 188 13.21 11.84 -0.95
CA ASP A 188 12.68 12.32 0.34
C ASP A 188 11.87 11.24 1.07
N LEU A 189 12.52 10.11 1.33
CA LEU A 189 11.90 8.97 2.03
C LEU A 189 11.78 9.28 3.52
N HIS A 190 10.56 9.16 4.04
CA HIS A 190 10.22 9.35 5.45
C HIS A 190 9.65 8.07 6.05
N ALA A 191 9.82 7.90 7.36
CA ALA A 191 9.21 6.83 8.12
C ALA A 191 8.85 7.30 9.53
N GLU A 192 7.63 7.01 9.98
CA GLU A 192 7.12 7.44 11.29
C GLU A 192 6.22 6.38 11.93
N LEU A 193 6.26 6.33 13.27
CA LEU A 193 5.19 5.72 14.07
C LEU A 193 4.15 6.82 14.36
N ARG A 194 2.95 6.67 13.82
CA ARG A 194 1.85 7.67 13.88
C ARG A 194 0.93 7.52 15.09
N THR A 195 1.01 6.39 15.79
CA THR A 195 0.31 6.14 17.05
C THR A 195 1.29 6.11 18.21
N GLU A 196 0.95 6.71 19.35
CA GLU A 196 1.79 6.64 20.55
C GLU A 196 2.04 5.19 21.01
N SER A 197 3.31 4.83 21.20
CA SER A 197 3.74 3.48 21.62
C SER A 197 3.31 3.11 23.03
N SER A 198 3.04 4.09 23.90
CA SER A 198 2.59 3.88 25.27
C SER A 198 1.08 3.64 25.39
N SER A 199 0.32 3.89 24.33
CA SER A 199 -1.13 3.82 24.33
C SER A 199 -1.59 2.47 23.77
N PRO A 200 -2.50 1.74 24.45
CA PRO A 200 -3.04 0.48 23.96
C PRO A 200 -3.69 0.63 22.58
N GLY A 201 -3.63 -0.42 21.77
CA GLY A 201 -4.24 -0.48 20.45
C GLY A 201 -3.26 -0.93 19.37
N ASP A 202 -3.75 -0.93 18.15
CA ASP A 202 -2.98 -1.27 16.96
C ASP A 202 -1.96 -0.15 16.69
N PRO A 203 -0.66 -0.45 16.51
CA PRO A 203 0.29 0.56 16.10
C PRO A 203 0.06 0.92 14.63
N LEU A 204 0.27 2.18 14.26
CA LEU A 204 0.26 2.61 12.86
C LEU A 204 1.61 3.17 12.47
N TYR A 205 2.28 2.50 11.54
CA TYR A 205 3.50 2.98 10.91
C TYR A 205 3.17 3.57 9.55
N ALA A 206 3.95 4.56 9.13
CA ALA A 206 3.86 5.18 7.83
C ALA A 206 5.25 5.25 7.20
N VAL A 207 5.35 4.91 5.92
CA VAL A 207 6.53 5.10 5.08
C VAL A 207 6.10 5.74 3.77
N TRP A 208 6.70 6.85 3.38
CA TRP A 208 6.34 7.54 2.15
C TRP A 208 7.53 8.20 1.48
N GLY A 209 7.44 8.36 0.17
CA GLY A 209 8.42 9.06 -0.66
C GLY A 209 7.74 9.76 -1.83
N TYR A 210 8.51 10.60 -2.51
CA TYR A 210 8.02 11.45 -3.59
C TYR A 210 8.63 11.04 -4.93
N LYS A 211 7.84 11.18 -5.99
CA LYS A 211 8.33 11.09 -7.37
C LYS A 211 9.12 12.35 -7.71
N LYS A 212 10.31 12.17 -8.26
CA LYS A 212 11.14 13.27 -8.76
C LYS A 212 10.64 13.79 -10.12
#